data_AF-A0A009YPJ6-F1
#
_entry.id   AF-A0A009YPJ6-F1
#
_cell.length_a   1.000
_cell.length_b   1.000
_cell.length_c   1.000
_cell.angle_alpha   90.00
_cell.angle_beta   90.00
_cell.angle_gamma   90.00
#
_symmetry.space_group_name_H-M   'P 1'
#
loop_
_entity.id
_entity.type
_entity.pdbx_description
1 polymer ?
#
loop_
_entity_poly.entity_id
_entity_poly.type
_entity_poly.pdbx_seq_one_letter_code
_entity_poly.pdbx_strand_id
1 'polypeptide(L)'
;MAVIDLETKDYVLTSLDAAFNDDVVQVVCQRLNIHRGKFWRDPNLGSRLFTLKRSKDVSRNILLAKQYAEEALVDLVPSRLSAFKVTATQSIQSRVDLVINITRLTGLSQNILYFVKVGG
;
A
#
# COMPACT_ATOMS: atom_id res chain seq x y z
N MET A 1 9.65 -4.37 -16.71
CA MET A 1 8.45 -4.74 -15.92
C MET A 1 7.48 -3.58 -16.00
N ALA A 2 6.16 -3.83 -16.02
CA ALA A 2 5.17 -2.74 -16.02
C ALA A 2 5.13 -2.09 -14.63
N VAL A 3 5.10 -0.76 -14.57
CA VAL A 3 5.09 0.03 -13.32
C VAL A 3 3.64 0.33 -12.94
N ILE A 4 3.33 0.42 -11.65
CA ILE A 4 2.00 0.81 -11.16
C ILE A 4 1.96 2.32 -11.06
N ASP A 5 1.00 2.96 -11.74
CA ASP A 5 0.71 4.37 -11.54
C ASP A 5 -0.03 4.57 -10.20
N LEU A 6 0.50 5.43 -9.34
CA LEU A 6 -0.01 5.66 -7.98
C LEU A 6 -1.32 6.43 -7.96
N GLU A 7 -1.60 7.23 -9.01
CA GLU A 7 -2.83 8.00 -9.11
C GLU A 7 -4.02 7.13 -9.56
N THR A 8 -3.81 6.33 -10.59
CA THR A 8 -4.86 5.50 -11.20
C THR A 8 -4.94 4.10 -10.59
N LYS A 9 -3.83 3.58 -10.04
CA LYS A 9 -3.61 2.18 -9.66
C LYS A 9 -3.57 1.19 -10.83
N ASP A 10 -3.38 1.68 -12.05
CA ASP A 10 -3.27 0.85 -13.25
C ASP A 10 -1.80 0.62 -13.65
N TYR A 11 -1.56 -0.38 -14.52
CA TYR A 11 -0.23 -0.71 -15.01
C TYR A 11 0.13 0.09 -16.25
N VAL A 12 1.29 0.75 -16.23
CA VAL A 12 1.84 1.51 -17.36
C VAL A 12 3.09 0.82 -17.90
N LEU A 13 3.23 0.79 -19.22
CA LEU A 13 4.41 0.27 -19.91
C LEU A 13 5.50 1.35 -19.91
N THR A 14 6.45 1.27 -18.99
CA THR A 14 7.63 2.13 -18.99
C THR A 14 8.77 1.46 -19.78
N SER A 15 9.66 2.26 -20.37
CA SER A 15 10.90 1.78 -21.00
C SER A 15 11.72 0.95 -20.00
N LEU A 16 12.47 -0.05 -20.50
CA LEU A 16 13.20 -1.00 -19.67
C LEU A 16 14.14 -0.34 -18.65
N ASP A 17 14.72 0.81 -18.99
CA ASP A 17 15.73 1.52 -18.19
C ASP A 17 15.15 2.15 -16.90
N ALA A 18 13.89 2.62 -16.96
CA ALA A 18 13.20 3.18 -15.80
C ALA A 18 12.66 2.10 -14.84
N ALA A 19 12.41 0.89 -15.34
CA ALA A 19 11.78 -0.18 -14.56
C ALA A 19 12.66 -0.72 -13.41
N PHE A 20 13.98 -0.55 -13.48
CA PHE A 20 14.92 -1.05 -12.46
C PHE A 20 15.02 -0.17 -11.20
N ASN A 21 14.52 1.07 -11.24
CA ASN A 21 14.72 2.03 -10.15
C ASN A 21 13.61 2.01 -9.07
N ASP A 22 12.44 1.39 -9.35
CA ASP A 22 11.22 1.57 -8.55
C ASP A 22 10.63 0.29 -7.93
N ASP A 23 11.44 -0.75 -7.79
CA ASP A 23 11.04 -2.05 -7.22
C ASP A 23 10.32 -1.93 -5.88
N VAL A 24 10.80 -1.04 -5.01
CA VAL A 24 10.30 -0.95 -3.62
C VAL A 24 8.90 -0.35 -3.56
N VAL A 25 8.64 0.73 -4.31
CA VAL A 25 7.31 1.36 -4.39
C VAL A 25 6.31 0.37 -4.96
N GLN A 26 6.72 -0.32 -6.02
CA GLN A 26 5.87 -1.32 -6.67
C GLN A 26 5.52 -2.48 -5.72
N VAL A 27 6.49 -3.02 -4.99
CA VAL A 27 6.24 -4.10 -4.01
C VAL A 27 5.30 -3.64 -2.91
N VAL A 28 5.46 -2.42 -2.37
CA VAL A 28 4.56 -1.84 -1.37
C VAL A 28 3.13 -1.73 -1.94
N CYS A 29 2.99 -1.18 -3.14
CA CYS A 29 1.69 -1.02 -3.79
C CYS A 29 1.01 -2.36 -4.06
N GLN A 30 1.76 -3.36 -4.53
CA GLN A 30 1.27 -4.72 -4.73
C GLN A 30 0.79 -5.31 -3.41
N ARG A 31 1.55 -5.16 -2.32
CA ARG A 31 1.19 -5.69 -1.00
C ARG A 31 -0.11 -5.11 -0.47
N LEU A 32 -0.32 -3.81 -0.67
CA LEU A 32 -1.55 -3.13 -0.28
C LEU A 32 -2.75 -3.53 -1.17
N ASN A 33 -2.52 -3.79 -2.47
CA ASN A 33 -3.58 -4.13 -3.42
C ASN A 33 -4.03 -5.60 -3.33
N ILE A 34 -3.13 -6.53 -2.98
CA ILE A 34 -3.48 -7.94 -2.86
C ILE A 34 -4.45 -8.14 -1.70
N HIS A 35 -5.56 -8.83 -1.96
CA HIS A 35 -6.53 -9.17 -0.92
C HIS A 35 -5.98 -10.33 -0.07
N ARG A 36 -5.94 -10.13 1.24
CA ARG A 36 -5.52 -11.18 2.18
C ARG A 36 -6.39 -12.42 2.06
N GLY A 37 -5.75 -13.59 2.07
CA GLY A 37 -6.39 -14.91 1.90
C GLY A 37 -6.64 -15.33 0.45
N LYS A 38 -6.30 -14.52 -0.56
CA LYS A 38 -6.41 -14.93 -1.98
C LYS A 38 -5.24 -15.75 -2.48
N PHE A 39 -4.05 -15.55 -1.90
CA PHE A 39 -2.85 -16.25 -2.33
C PHE A 39 -2.78 -17.63 -1.68
N TRP A 40 -2.80 -18.70 -2.50
CA TRP A 40 -2.90 -20.08 -2.03
C TRP A 40 -1.69 -20.54 -1.22
N ARG A 41 -0.48 -20.04 -1.54
CA ARG A 41 0.75 -20.46 -0.87
C ARG A 41 0.94 -19.80 0.49
N ASP A 42 0.44 -18.58 0.65
CA ASP A 42 0.49 -17.85 1.92
C ASP A 42 -0.81 -17.06 2.12
N PRO A 43 -1.73 -17.56 2.97
CA PRO A 43 -3.00 -16.89 3.27
C PRO A 43 -2.83 -15.54 3.98
N ASN A 44 -1.69 -15.29 4.63
CA ASN A 44 -1.44 -14.04 5.35
C ASN A 44 -0.95 -12.92 4.43
N LEU A 45 -0.64 -13.22 3.17
CA LEU A 45 -0.13 -12.29 2.19
C LEU A 45 -1.19 -11.26 1.76
N GLY A 46 -0.85 -9.98 1.86
CA GLY A 46 -1.66 -8.86 1.37
C GLY A 46 -2.38 -8.07 2.48
N SER A 47 -3.35 -7.25 2.08
CA SER A 47 -4.06 -6.33 2.97
C SER A 47 -5.54 -6.68 3.14
N ARG A 48 -6.14 -6.16 4.21
CA ARG A 48 -7.59 -6.17 4.46
C ARG A 48 -8.28 -4.89 3.99
N LEU A 49 -7.59 -4.02 3.26
CA LEU A 49 -8.14 -2.72 2.83
C LEU A 49 -9.39 -2.88 1.95
N PHE A 50 -9.51 -3.99 1.22
CA PHE A 50 -10.69 -4.29 0.40
C PHE A 50 -12.00 -4.35 1.20
N THR A 51 -11.97 -4.66 2.50
CA THR A 51 -13.18 -4.70 3.34
C THR A 51 -13.73 -3.29 3.59
N LEU A 52 -12.87 -2.28 3.59
CA LEU A 52 -13.27 -0.90 3.84
C LEU A 52 -14.12 -0.32 2.69
N LYS A 53 -13.94 -0.84 1.47
CA LYS A 53 -14.70 -0.44 0.28
C LYS A 53 -16.22 -0.61 0.44
N ARG A 54 -16.68 -1.55 1.27
CA ARG A 54 -18.12 -1.77 1.54
C ARG A 54 -18.55 -1.36 2.94
N SER A 55 -17.66 -0.70 3.68
CA SER A 55 -17.94 -0.26 5.05
C SER A 55 -18.49 1.16 5.05
N LYS A 56 -19.35 1.49 6.02
CA LYS A 56 -19.83 2.87 6.22
C LYS A 56 -18.65 3.80 6.49
N ASP A 57 -18.65 5.00 5.91
CA ASP A 57 -17.63 6.02 6.14
C ASP A 57 -17.74 6.58 7.56
N VAL A 58 -16.91 6.07 8.47
CA VAL A 58 -16.88 6.42 9.89
C VAL A 58 -15.43 6.65 10.28
N SER A 59 -15.16 7.58 11.19
CA SER A 59 -13.80 7.94 11.63
C SER A 59 -12.96 6.74 12.10
N ARG A 60 -13.59 5.69 12.65
CA ARG A 60 -12.92 4.42 13.01
C ARG A 60 -12.20 3.79 11.82
N ASN A 61 -12.72 3.92 10.61
CA ASN A 61 -12.14 3.31 9.43
C ASN A 61 -10.81 3.96 9.02
N ILE A 62 -10.56 5.21 9.40
CA ILE A 62 -9.25 5.85 9.21
C ILE A 62 -8.19 5.07 10.02
N LEU A 63 -8.52 4.77 11.28
CA LEU A 63 -7.64 3.98 12.15
C LEU A 63 -7.49 2.54 11.66
N LEU A 64 -8.58 1.90 11.19
CA LEU A 64 -8.51 0.56 10.59
C LEU A 64 -7.66 0.54 9.31
N ALA A 65 -7.78 1.56 8.46
CA ALA A 65 -6.99 1.67 7.24
C ALA A 65 -5.49 1.73 7.56
N LYS A 66 -5.12 2.52 8.57
CA LYS A 66 -3.74 2.56 9.09
C LYS A 66 -3.29 1.18 9.57
N GLN A 67 -4.07 0.53 10.45
CA GLN A 67 -3.71 -0.78 11.02
C GLN A 67 -3.58 -1.86 9.94
N TYR A 68 -4.49 -1.90 8.98
CA TYR A 68 -4.45 -2.88 7.89
C TYR A 68 -3.28 -2.64 6.94
N ALA A 69 -2.90 -1.38 6.71
CA ALA A 69 -1.70 -1.06 5.93
C ALA A 69 -0.43 -1.47 6.69
N GLU A 70 -0.35 -1.19 7.99
CA GLU A 70 0.79 -1.62 8.82
C GLU A 70 0.91 -3.15 8.83
N GLU A 71 -0.17 -3.88 9.09
CA GLU A 71 -0.19 -5.35 9.10
C GLU A 71 0.28 -5.95 7.76
N ALA A 72 -0.14 -5.37 6.63
CA ALA A 72 0.24 -5.86 5.30
C ALA A 72 1.74 -5.65 5.00
N LEU A 73 2.34 -4.58 5.51
CA LEU A 73 3.72 -4.18 5.23
C LEU A 73 4.73 -4.82 6.19
N VAL A 74 4.30 -5.39 7.32
CA VAL A 74 5.18 -6.08 8.28
C VAL A 74 6.04 -7.16 7.60
N ASP A 75 5.49 -7.93 6.67
CA ASP A 75 6.23 -9.00 5.97
C ASP A 75 7.43 -8.49 5.13
N LEU A 76 7.42 -7.21 4.74
CA LEU A 76 8.51 -6.62 3.95
C LEU A 76 9.73 -6.24 4.81
N VAL A 77 9.59 -6.23 6.15
CA VAL A 77 10.67 -5.93 7.09
C VAL A 77 11.13 -7.24 7.77
N PRO A 78 12.44 -7.55 7.82
CA PRO A 78 13.59 -6.80 7.32
C PRO A 78 14.00 -7.16 5.88
N SER A 79 13.19 -7.93 5.15
CA SER A 79 13.60 -8.57 3.89
C SER A 79 13.91 -7.58 2.76
N ARG A 80 13.08 -6.55 2.59
CA ARG A 80 13.19 -5.52 1.52
C ARG A 80 13.31 -4.11 2.08
N LEU A 81 12.74 -3.89 3.26
CA LEU A 81 12.67 -2.60 3.95
C LEU A 81 13.37 -2.70 5.30
N SER A 82 14.06 -1.63 5.71
CA SER A 82 14.62 -1.53 7.06
C SER A 82 13.55 -1.14 8.08
N ALA A 83 12.77 -0.12 7.73
CA ALA A 83 11.65 0.36 8.55
C ALA A 83 10.60 1.04 7.66
N PHE A 84 9.39 1.20 8.20
CA PHE A 84 8.36 2.02 7.59
C PHE A 84 7.47 2.68 8.66
N LYS A 85 6.78 3.75 8.28
CA LYS A 85 5.79 4.45 9.10
C LYS A 85 4.59 4.82 8.25
N VAL A 86 3.39 4.45 8.71
CA VAL A 86 2.12 4.75 8.03
C VAL A 86 1.36 5.83 8.78
N THR A 87 0.89 6.82 8.03
CA THR A 87 -0.04 7.85 8.51
C THR A 87 -1.30 7.80 7.66
N ALA A 88 -2.47 7.84 8.28
CA ALA A 88 -3.75 7.86 7.59
C ALA A 88 -4.47 9.19 7.87
N THR A 89 -4.94 9.84 6.83
CA THR A 89 -5.76 11.05 6.89
C THR A 89 -6.96 10.90 5.98
N GLN A 90 -8.03 11.65 6.24
CA GLN A 90 -9.21 11.67 5.39
C GLN A 90 -9.46 13.13 5.00
N SER A 91 -9.16 13.44 3.74
CA SER A 91 -9.37 14.77 3.17
C SER A 91 -10.75 14.89 2.51
N ILE A 92 -11.24 13.80 1.91
CA ILE A 92 -12.47 13.74 1.11
C ILE A 92 -13.36 12.63 1.68
N GLN A 93 -14.68 12.84 1.65
CA GLN A 93 -15.64 11.79 2.01
C GLN A 93 -15.43 10.56 1.12
N SER A 94 -15.59 9.37 1.71
CA SER A 94 -15.44 8.07 1.03
C SER A 94 -14.01 7.74 0.53
N ARG A 95 -12.99 8.45 1.02
CA ARG A 95 -11.58 8.19 0.67
C ARG A 95 -10.66 8.45 1.86
N VAL A 96 -9.83 7.47 2.20
CA VAL A 96 -8.75 7.61 3.18
C VAL A 96 -7.43 7.66 2.44
N ASP A 97 -6.65 8.71 2.68
CA ASP A 97 -5.31 8.89 2.15
C ASP A 97 -4.27 8.31 3.13
N LEU A 98 -3.41 7.44 2.62
CA LEU A 98 -2.30 6.84 3.34
C LEU A 98 -0.99 7.47 2.86
N VAL A 99 -0.21 7.98 3.81
CA VAL A 99 1.14 8.49 3.60
C VAL A 99 2.10 7.50 4.24
N ILE A 100 2.90 6.83 3.43
CA ILE A 100 3.78 5.74 3.85
C ILE A 100 5.22 6.19 3.66
N ASN A 101 5.91 6.44 4.76
CA ASN A 101 7.33 6.74 4.75
C ASN A 101 8.10 5.42 4.92
N ILE A 102 8.90 5.06 3.93
CA ILE A 102 9.72 3.85 3.95
C ILE A 102 11.21 4.20 4.06
N THR A 103 11.96 3.35 4.75
CA THR A 103 13.42 3.40 4.80
C THR A 103 13.97 2.16 4.12
N ARG A 104 14.69 2.36 3.01
CA ARG A 104 15.36 1.29 2.26
C ARG A 104 16.51 0.71 3.08
N LEU A 105 16.95 -0.49 2.73
CA LEU A 105 18.15 -1.11 3.33
C LEU A 105 19.41 -0.27 3.10
N THR A 106 19.44 0.56 2.06
CA THR A 106 20.51 1.52 1.78
C THR A 106 20.49 2.78 2.65
N GLY A 107 19.47 2.94 3.52
CA GLY A 107 19.27 4.14 4.36
C GLY A 107 18.51 5.28 3.69
N LEU A 108 18.19 5.17 2.39
CA LEU A 108 17.38 6.17 1.69
C LEU A 108 15.92 6.13 2.16
N SER A 109 15.35 7.30 2.42
CA SER A 109 13.95 7.45 2.78
C SER A 109 13.13 7.83 1.55
N GLN A 110 11.96 7.22 1.39
CA GLN A 110 11.03 7.51 0.30
C GLN A 110 9.62 7.62 0.85
N ASN A 111 8.84 8.54 0.29
CA ASN A 111 7.44 8.75 0.67
C ASN A 111 6.53 8.22 -0.45
N ILE A 112 5.51 7.44 -0.08
CA ILE A 112 4.53 6.86 -0.99
C ILE A 112 3.14 7.33 -0.57
N LEU A 113 2.41 7.92 -1.52
CA LEU A 113 1.03 8.31 -1.36
C LEU A 113 0.12 7.22 -1.92
N TYR A 114 -0.81 6.73 -1.11
CA TYR A 114 -1.73 5.66 -1.51
C TYR A 114 -3.13 5.97 -1.00
N PHE A 115 -4.15 5.92 -1.85
CA PHE A 115 -5.52 6.16 -1.42
C PHE A 115 -6.30 4.85 -1.22
N VAL A 116 -7.24 4.84 -0.29
CA VAL A 116 -8.16 3.72 -0.03
C VAL A 116 -9.59 4.23 -0.15
N LYS A 117 -10.39 3.57 -0.98
CA LYS A 117 -11.83 3.87 -1.08
C LYS A 117 -12.56 3.28 0.12
N VAL A 118 -13.37 4.09 0.77
CA VAL A 118 -14.22 3.72 1.92
C VAL A 118 -15.65 4.12 1.57
N GLY A 119 -16.65 3.37 1.98
CA GLY A 119 -18.03 3.66 1.58
C GLY A 119 -18.38 3.07 0.22
N GLY A 120 -19.61 2.58 0.12
CA GLY A 120 -20.23 2.02 -1.07
C GLY A 120 -21.73 2.09 -0.96
#